data_AF-A0A348WLQ4-F1
#
_entry.id   AF-A0A348WLQ4-F1
#
_cell.length_a   1.000
_cell.length_b   1.000
_cell.length_c   1.000
_cell.angle_alpha   90.00
_cell.angle_beta   90.00
_cell.angle_gamma   90.00
#
_symmetry.space_group_name_H-M   'P 1'
#
loop_
_entity.id
_entity.type
_entity.pdbx_description
1 polymer ?
#
loop_
_entity_poly.entity_id
_entity_poly.type
_entity_poly.pdbx_seq_one_letter_code
_entity_poly.pdbx_strand_id
1 'polypeptide(L)'
;MGKNQRRDKIARLISWGHWFTFANIILCLLIGIIYIDSTPSPTTFISTVYLIVNWIGHFAFLPFVFFIILIFPFCLLIPYSKVLRSIAALISSLGIVALIFDALFFRHYGYHLNAYSLAQMAKDAEAAFTGASFVIILMIMLGFLILLGFELLLANYTWKHLSELQHRRLGAPATTVFVLCFFASHSIHVWADAELYDPITQQDDTFPLSYPTTAKTLMSKHGFIEVENYQAQQQKLMSAENIRLRYPHNTLLCSKTSQTQGITLVVFDRLNAEQSQRVGEAANDNGLTQVDIQLLAHPSREGGLFQLLYGLPDFYQETIENQNISPAYLKPLADFGIDVSWHTSPNWPQELGLTQFKTDWNAEPLSSFYPRNENQVNVVLLSHEDINRLPAILGSLGQQRV
;
A
#
# COMPACT_ATOMS: atom_id res chain seq x y z
N MET A 1 36.65 -40.39 11.76
CA MET A 1 35.26 -40.81 11.47
C MET A 1 35.23 -41.39 10.06
N GLY A 2 34.73 -42.61 9.86
CA GLY A 2 34.72 -43.23 8.52
C GLY A 2 33.81 -42.48 7.54
N LYS A 3 34.13 -42.53 6.23
CA LYS A 3 33.36 -41.84 5.16
C LYS A 3 31.87 -42.17 5.20
N ASN A 4 31.51 -43.43 5.47
CA ASN A 4 30.12 -43.88 5.56
C ASN A 4 29.40 -43.30 6.78
N GLN A 5 30.02 -43.34 7.97
CA GLN A 5 29.46 -42.76 9.20
C GLN A 5 29.23 -41.25 9.10
N ARG A 6 30.06 -40.52 8.34
CA ARG A 6 29.84 -39.09 8.05
C ARG A 6 28.63 -38.87 7.15
N ARG A 7 28.50 -39.66 6.08
CA ARG A 7 27.37 -39.59 5.15
C ARG A 7 26.04 -39.88 5.85
N ASP A 8 25.99 -40.90 6.70
CA ASP A 8 24.77 -41.29 7.43
C ASP A 8 24.33 -40.19 8.41
N LYS A 9 25.29 -39.54 9.09
CA LYS A 9 25.01 -38.39 9.95
C LYS A 9 24.44 -37.21 9.17
N ILE A 10 25.06 -36.86 8.05
CA ILE A 10 24.59 -35.75 7.20
C ILE A 10 23.19 -36.05 6.66
N ALA A 11 22.94 -37.27 6.16
CA ALA A 11 21.63 -37.69 5.67
C ALA A 11 20.55 -37.60 6.76
N ARG A 12 20.90 -37.97 8.00
CA ARG A 12 20.00 -37.83 9.17
C ARG A 12 19.72 -36.36 9.50
N LEU A 13 20.71 -35.47 9.43
CA LEU A 13 20.53 -34.03 9.65
C LEU A 13 19.64 -33.40 8.58
N ILE A 14 19.86 -33.76 7.31
CA ILE A 14 19.03 -33.30 6.18
C ILE A 14 17.59 -33.79 6.35
N SER A 15 17.40 -35.07 6.67
CA SER A 15 16.07 -35.64 6.91
C SER A 15 15.34 -34.94 8.05
N TRP A 16 16.04 -34.65 9.14
CA TRP A 16 15.51 -33.84 10.24
C TRP A 16 15.13 -32.43 9.77
N GLY A 17 15.99 -31.79 8.99
CA GLY A 17 15.76 -30.47 8.42
C GLY A 17 14.45 -30.42 7.62
N HIS A 18 14.20 -31.39 6.74
CA HIS A 18 12.94 -31.45 5.99
C HIS A 18 11.70 -31.54 6.89
N TRP A 19 11.73 -32.33 7.97
CA TRP A 19 10.60 -32.42 8.90
C TRP A 19 10.41 -31.15 9.73
N PHE A 20 11.50 -30.47 10.09
CA PHE A 20 11.45 -29.18 10.77
C PHE A 20 10.90 -28.09 9.83
N THR A 21 11.33 -28.06 8.57
CA THR A 21 10.76 -27.20 7.52
C THR A 21 9.29 -27.50 7.27
N PHE A 22 8.90 -28.78 7.21
CA PHE A 22 7.50 -29.16 7.05
C PHE A 22 6.62 -28.58 8.17
N ALA A 23 7.08 -28.64 9.42
CA ALA A 23 6.34 -28.03 10.52
C ALA A 23 6.26 -26.49 10.40
N ASN A 24 7.34 -25.84 9.95
CA ASN A 24 7.37 -24.42 9.67
C ASN A 24 6.45 -24.02 8.50
N ILE A 25 6.28 -24.87 7.48
CA ILE A 25 5.29 -24.67 6.40
C ILE A 25 3.88 -24.57 6.98
N ILE A 26 3.51 -25.47 7.91
CA ILE A 26 2.20 -25.41 8.55
C ILE A 26 2.02 -24.10 9.33
N LEU A 27 3.05 -23.66 10.05
CA LEU A 27 3.00 -22.39 10.78
C LEU A 27 2.86 -21.19 9.83
N CYS A 28 3.62 -21.16 8.74
CA CYS A 28 3.55 -20.14 7.71
C CYS A 28 2.18 -20.13 7.00
N LEU A 29 1.56 -21.28 6.76
CA LEU A 29 0.19 -21.36 6.23
C LEU A 29 -0.81 -20.71 7.19
N LEU A 30 -0.71 -20.98 8.50
CA LEU A 30 -1.57 -20.37 9.52
C LEU A 30 -1.41 -18.84 9.57
N ILE A 31 -0.17 -18.35 9.50
CA ILE A 31 0.10 -16.89 9.42
C ILE A 31 -0.45 -16.33 8.11
N GLY A 32 -0.35 -17.09 7.01
CA GLY A 32 -0.88 -16.75 5.69
C GLY A 32 -2.36 -16.37 5.67
N ILE A 33 -3.15 -16.90 6.62
CA ILE A 33 -4.58 -16.56 6.77
C ILE A 33 -4.78 -15.07 7.05
N ILE A 34 -3.84 -14.41 7.73
CA ILE A 34 -3.93 -12.96 8.01
C ILE A 34 -3.97 -12.16 6.71
N TYR A 35 -3.18 -12.55 5.70
CA TYR A 35 -3.21 -11.90 4.39
C TYR A 35 -4.54 -12.12 3.68
N ILE A 36 -5.05 -13.35 3.68
CA ILE A 36 -6.34 -13.68 3.07
C ILE A 36 -7.49 -12.88 3.71
N ASP A 37 -7.49 -12.72 5.04
CA ASP A 37 -8.49 -11.93 5.77
C ASP A 37 -8.36 -10.42 5.50
N SER A 38 -7.17 -9.96 5.14
CA SER A 38 -6.88 -8.55 4.89
C SER A 38 -7.15 -8.11 3.44
N THR A 39 -7.35 -9.06 2.52
CA THR A 39 -7.58 -8.78 1.09
C THR A 39 -9.07 -8.91 0.74
N PRO A 40 -9.59 -8.09 -0.21
CA PRO A 40 -10.96 -8.23 -0.69
C PRO A 40 -11.25 -9.65 -1.18
N SER A 41 -12.43 -10.18 -0.81
CA SER A 41 -12.82 -11.52 -1.21
C SER A 41 -12.91 -11.64 -2.74
N PRO A 42 -12.39 -12.73 -3.34
CA PRO A 42 -12.47 -12.94 -4.78
C PRO A 42 -13.93 -12.97 -5.27
N THR A 43 -14.19 -12.34 -6.41
CA THR A 43 -15.55 -12.20 -6.97
C THR A 43 -16.01 -13.39 -7.81
N THR A 44 -15.10 -14.30 -8.19
CA THR A 44 -15.37 -15.43 -9.09
C THR A 44 -14.87 -16.74 -8.51
N PHE A 45 -15.50 -17.86 -8.91
CA PHE A 45 -15.09 -19.19 -8.44
C PHE A 45 -13.62 -19.51 -8.79
N ILE A 46 -13.20 -19.19 -10.02
CA ILE A 46 -11.82 -19.48 -10.46
C ILE A 46 -10.80 -18.65 -9.68
N SER A 47 -11.14 -17.40 -9.32
CA SER A 47 -10.26 -16.56 -8.51
C SER A 47 -10.20 -17.00 -7.05
N THR A 48 -11.27 -17.60 -6.50
CA THR A 48 -11.22 -18.28 -5.19
C THR A 48 -10.33 -19.52 -5.22
N VAL A 49 -10.47 -20.36 -6.26
CA VAL A 49 -9.61 -21.54 -6.42
C VAL A 49 -8.15 -21.13 -6.55
N TYR A 50 -7.87 -20.10 -7.35
CA TYR A 50 -6.53 -19.53 -7.48
C TYR A 50 -5.98 -19.08 -6.12
N LEU A 51 -6.74 -18.32 -5.34
CA LEU A 51 -6.31 -17.84 -4.01
C LEU A 51 -5.88 -18.99 -3.09
N ILE A 52 -6.68 -20.07 -3.01
CA ILE A 52 -6.39 -21.23 -2.17
C ILE A 52 -5.15 -21.98 -2.67
N VAL A 53 -5.07 -22.22 -3.98
CA VAL A 53 -3.94 -22.93 -4.60
C VAL A 53 -2.65 -22.13 -4.44
N ASN A 54 -2.71 -20.81 -4.66
CA ASN A 54 -1.58 -19.90 -4.50
C ASN A 54 -1.13 -19.83 -3.03
N TRP A 55 -2.07 -19.72 -2.08
CA TRP A 55 -1.77 -19.71 -0.65
C TRP A 55 -1.01 -20.98 -0.22
N ILE A 56 -1.53 -22.16 -0.60
CA ILE A 56 -0.91 -23.44 -0.25
C ILE A 56 0.47 -23.57 -0.90
N GLY A 57 0.58 -23.22 -2.19
CA GLY A 57 1.84 -23.32 -2.94
C GLY A 57 2.91 -22.38 -2.43
N HIS A 58 2.58 -21.09 -2.28
CA HIS A 58 3.51 -20.03 -1.89
C HIS A 58 4.04 -20.21 -0.47
N PHE A 59 3.16 -20.44 0.51
CA PHE A 59 3.59 -20.63 1.90
C PHE A 59 4.23 -22.00 2.17
N ALA A 60 4.12 -22.96 1.25
CA ALA A 60 4.96 -24.15 1.26
C ALA A 60 6.34 -23.91 0.63
N PHE A 61 6.40 -23.14 -0.45
CA PHE A 61 7.64 -22.78 -1.14
C PHE A 61 8.55 -21.90 -0.26
N LEU A 62 7.99 -20.90 0.42
CA LEU A 62 8.75 -19.89 1.14
C LEU A 62 9.66 -20.49 2.24
N PRO A 63 9.19 -21.25 3.24
CA PRO A 63 10.09 -21.86 4.22
C PRO A 63 11.05 -22.89 3.61
N PHE A 64 10.64 -23.54 2.51
CA PHE A 64 11.47 -24.52 1.82
C PHE A 64 12.67 -23.88 1.12
N VAL A 65 12.50 -22.75 0.44
CA VAL A 65 13.63 -22.03 -0.17
C VAL A 65 14.57 -21.46 0.89
N PHE A 66 14.03 -20.96 2.01
CA PHE A 66 14.82 -20.55 3.18
C PHE A 66 15.62 -21.72 3.78
N PHE A 67 15.04 -22.92 3.84
CA PHE A 67 15.78 -24.11 4.25
C PHE A 67 16.96 -24.39 3.32
N ILE A 68 16.75 -24.37 1.99
CA ILE A 68 17.82 -24.63 1.00
C ILE A 68 18.96 -23.60 1.12
N ILE A 69 18.62 -22.32 1.27
CA ILE A 69 19.62 -21.25 1.27
C ILE A 69 20.32 -21.13 2.62
N LEU A 70 19.57 -21.17 3.72
CA LEU A 70 20.09 -20.82 5.04
C LEU A 70 20.40 -22.02 5.92
N ILE A 71 19.66 -23.14 5.86
CA ILE A 71 19.83 -24.27 6.81
C ILE A 71 20.65 -25.41 6.18
N PHE A 72 20.36 -25.76 4.93
CA PHE A 72 20.98 -26.87 4.22
C PHE A 72 22.53 -26.77 4.16
N PRO A 73 23.15 -25.59 3.92
CA PRO A 73 24.60 -25.47 3.96
C PRO A 73 25.19 -25.84 5.33
N PHE A 74 24.53 -25.46 6.43
CA PHE A 74 24.97 -25.83 7.78
C PHE A 74 24.83 -27.33 8.04
N CYS A 75 23.85 -28.02 7.44
CA CYS A 75 23.76 -29.49 7.52
C CYS A 75 25.00 -30.18 6.93
N LEU A 76 25.64 -29.58 5.92
CA LEU A 76 26.84 -30.11 5.27
C LEU A 76 28.13 -29.76 6.04
N LEU A 77 28.19 -28.55 6.61
CA LEU A 77 29.38 -28.01 7.26
C LEU A 77 29.49 -28.41 8.75
N ILE A 78 28.38 -28.47 9.48
CA ILE A 78 28.37 -28.64 10.94
C ILE A 78 27.88 -30.06 11.31
N PRO A 79 28.75 -30.95 11.80
CA PRO A 79 28.39 -32.33 12.14
C PRO A 79 27.70 -32.48 13.52
N TYR A 80 27.36 -31.37 14.18
CA TYR A 80 26.80 -31.33 15.54
C TYR A 80 25.30 -31.01 15.52
N SER A 81 24.46 -32.02 15.78
CA SER A 81 23.00 -31.87 15.72
C SER A 81 22.43 -30.86 16.73
N LYS A 82 23.05 -30.70 17.91
CA LYS A 82 22.58 -29.72 18.90
C LYS A 82 22.72 -28.28 18.38
N VAL A 83 23.89 -27.96 17.83
CA VAL A 83 24.20 -26.63 17.29
C VAL A 83 23.34 -26.33 16.07
N LEU A 84 23.21 -27.28 15.14
CA LEU A 84 22.39 -27.10 13.95
C LEU A 84 20.93 -26.80 14.29
N ARG A 85 20.36 -27.50 15.27
CA ARG A 85 18.98 -27.28 15.73
C ARG A 85 18.78 -25.89 16.33
N SER A 86 19.74 -25.41 17.12
CA SER A 86 19.70 -24.05 17.68
C SER A 86 19.79 -22.99 16.58
N ILE A 87 20.68 -23.15 15.60
CA ILE A 87 20.81 -22.23 14.47
C ILE A 87 19.53 -22.21 13.63
N ALA A 88 18.99 -23.38 13.28
CA ALA A 88 17.77 -23.48 12.48
C ALA A 88 16.55 -22.88 13.21
N ALA A 89 16.42 -23.11 14.51
CA ALA A 89 15.36 -22.51 15.33
C ALA A 89 15.50 -20.99 15.38
N LEU A 90 16.71 -20.45 15.54
CA LEU A 90 16.96 -19.00 15.53
C LEU A 90 16.60 -18.38 14.18
N ILE A 91 17.08 -18.97 13.07
CA ILE A 91 16.78 -18.51 11.71
C ILE A 91 15.27 -18.53 11.43
N SER A 92 14.60 -19.62 11.81
CA SER A 92 13.15 -19.75 11.59
C SER A 92 12.37 -18.76 12.45
N SER A 93 12.77 -18.55 13.71
CA SER A 93 12.14 -17.54 14.58
C SER A 93 12.25 -16.14 13.99
N LEU A 94 13.42 -15.76 13.47
CA LEU A 94 13.60 -14.47 12.80
C LEU A 94 12.74 -14.36 11.54
N GLY A 95 12.66 -15.42 10.74
CA GLY A 95 11.81 -15.48 9.54
C GLY A 95 10.32 -15.36 9.87
N ILE A 96 9.85 -16.04 10.92
CA ILE A 96 8.46 -15.98 11.39
C ILE A 96 8.14 -14.60 11.97
N VAL A 97 9.05 -13.98 12.74
CA VAL A 97 8.86 -12.61 13.20
C VAL A 97 8.74 -11.67 12.01
N ALA A 98 9.62 -11.77 11.02
CA ALA A 98 9.54 -10.95 9.81
C ALA A 98 8.20 -11.16 9.07
N LEU A 99 7.74 -12.40 8.96
CA LEU A 99 6.47 -12.73 8.31
C LEU A 99 5.26 -12.21 9.09
N ILE A 100 5.23 -12.36 10.41
CA ILE A 100 4.15 -11.83 11.26
C ILE A 100 4.14 -10.30 11.19
N PHE A 101 5.32 -9.68 11.25
CA PHE A 101 5.45 -8.24 11.18
C PHE A 101 4.93 -7.70 9.85
N ASP A 102 5.31 -8.33 8.73
CA ASP A 102 4.76 -8.00 7.41
C ASP A 102 3.24 -8.22 7.34
N ALA A 103 2.71 -9.32 7.87
CA ALA A 103 1.28 -9.60 7.86
C ALA A 103 0.46 -8.55 8.62
N LEU A 104 0.94 -8.12 9.79
CA LEU A 104 0.30 -7.07 10.58
C LEU A 104 0.40 -5.70 9.89
N PHE A 105 1.53 -5.43 9.24
CA PHE A 105 1.73 -4.22 8.45
C PHE A 105 0.77 -4.17 7.25
N PHE A 106 0.73 -5.24 6.46
CA PHE A 106 -0.16 -5.41 5.32
C PHE A 106 -1.63 -5.21 5.72
N ARG A 107 -2.05 -5.76 6.86
CA ARG A 107 -3.41 -5.57 7.38
C ARG A 107 -3.79 -4.11 7.65
N HIS A 108 -2.82 -3.29 8.07
CA HIS A 108 -3.07 -1.89 8.40
C HIS A 108 -2.96 -0.97 7.19
N TYR A 109 -1.96 -1.19 6.34
CA TYR A 109 -1.60 -0.27 5.25
C TYR A 109 -2.01 -0.75 3.86
N GLY A 110 -2.32 -2.03 3.68
CA GLY A 110 -2.72 -2.62 2.40
C GLY A 110 -1.56 -2.91 1.42
N TYR A 111 -0.31 -2.79 1.86
CA TYR A 111 0.87 -3.12 1.06
C TYR A 111 1.99 -3.74 1.93
N HIS A 112 2.91 -4.47 1.31
CA HIS A 112 4.00 -5.18 2.00
C HIS A 112 5.18 -4.28 2.39
N LEU A 113 6.01 -4.76 3.32
CA LEU A 113 7.20 -4.04 3.77
C LEU A 113 8.22 -3.84 2.63
N ASN A 114 8.72 -2.62 2.50
CA ASN A 114 9.80 -2.25 1.60
C ASN A 114 10.76 -1.26 2.27
N ALA A 115 11.89 -0.95 1.60
CA ALA A 115 12.93 -0.10 2.18
C ALA A 115 12.44 1.32 2.55
N TYR A 116 11.47 1.86 1.81
CA TYR A 116 10.91 3.19 2.06
C TYR A 116 9.87 3.16 3.19
N SER A 117 9.01 2.15 3.21
CA SER A 117 7.97 2.00 4.23
C SER A 117 8.54 1.73 5.61
N LEU A 118 9.72 1.10 5.72
CA LEU A 118 10.39 0.90 7.00
C LEU A 118 10.83 2.22 7.65
N ALA A 119 11.26 3.21 6.85
CA ALA A 119 11.63 4.53 7.35
C ALA A 119 10.40 5.35 7.78
N GLN A 120 9.30 5.25 7.03
CA GLN A 120 8.03 5.87 7.41
C GLN A 120 7.47 5.23 8.69
N MET A 121 7.46 3.90 8.76
CA MET A 121 7.11 3.15 9.96
C MET A 121 7.94 3.51 11.17
N ALA A 122 9.25 3.68 11.02
CA ALA A 122 10.11 4.08 12.13
C ALA A 122 9.69 5.43 12.71
N LYS A 123 9.29 6.38 11.85
CA LYS A 123 8.74 7.68 12.26
C LYS A 123 7.36 7.55 12.86
N ASP A 124 6.46 6.77 12.26
CA ASP A 124 5.11 6.53 12.77
C ASP A 124 5.16 5.82 14.14
N ALA A 125 6.09 4.87 14.31
CA ALA A 125 6.36 4.20 15.56
C ALA A 125 6.99 5.16 16.58
N GLU A 126 7.94 6.00 16.18
CA GLU A 126 8.51 7.03 17.06
C GLU A 126 7.44 8.03 17.52
N ALA A 127 6.49 8.39 16.66
CA ALA A 127 5.36 9.27 16.98
C ALA A 127 4.30 8.58 17.86
N ALA A 128 3.92 7.34 17.53
CA ALA A 128 2.96 6.54 18.31
C ALA A 128 3.54 6.10 19.66
N PHE A 129 4.86 5.99 19.73
CA PHE A 129 5.61 5.56 20.90
C PHE A 129 6.61 6.63 21.33
N THR A 130 6.26 7.92 21.27
CA THR A 130 7.11 8.98 21.85
C THR A 130 7.35 8.65 23.32
N GLY A 131 8.60 8.31 23.66
CA GLY A 131 8.96 7.75 24.96
C GLY A 131 8.63 6.27 25.13
N ALA A 132 8.84 5.45 24.08
CA ALA A 132 8.54 4.02 24.01
C ALA A 132 8.68 3.38 25.39
N SER A 133 7.53 3.11 26.01
CA SER A 133 7.51 2.61 27.38
C SER A 133 8.37 1.36 27.40
N PHE A 134 9.33 1.28 28.33
CA PHE A 134 10.16 0.10 28.57
C PHE A 134 9.36 -1.23 28.47
N VAL A 135 8.07 -1.16 28.83
CA VAL A 135 7.07 -2.22 28.69
C VAL A 135 6.88 -2.74 27.25
N ILE A 136 6.84 -1.89 26.22
CA ILE A 136 6.62 -2.30 24.82
C ILE A 136 7.82 -3.06 24.28
N ILE A 137 9.04 -2.54 24.51
CA ILE A 137 10.28 -3.22 24.13
C ILE A 137 10.35 -4.57 24.85
N LEU A 138 10.00 -4.61 26.13
CA LEU A 138 9.95 -5.84 26.91
C LEU A 138 8.92 -6.84 26.33
N MET A 139 7.75 -6.39 25.90
CA MET A 139 6.73 -7.25 25.28
C MET A 139 7.21 -7.83 23.93
N ILE A 140 7.82 -7.03 23.07
CA ILE A 140 8.38 -7.50 21.78
C ILE A 140 9.49 -8.52 22.05
N MET A 141 10.40 -8.22 22.98
CA MET A 141 11.51 -9.10 23.34
C MET A 141 11.01 -10.42 23.96
N LEU A 142 10.01 -10.36 24.83
CA LEU A 142 9.36 -11.53 25.42
C LEU A 142 8.65 -12.37 24.35
N GLY A 143 7.93 -11.73 23.43
CA GLY A 143 7.28 -12.39 22.29
C GLY A 143 8.28 -13.15 21.42
N PHE A 144 9.43 -12.52 21.10
CA PHE A 144 10.51 -13.19 20.39
C PHE A 144 11.08 -14.39 21.16
N LEU A 145 11.30 -14.27 22.47
CA LEU A 145 11.80 -15.38 23.29
C LEU A 145 10.81 -16.55 23.35
N ILE A 146 9.50 -16.27 23.47
CA ILE A 146 8.45 -17.30 23.45
C ILE A 146 8.46 -18.04 22.12
N LEU A 147 8.52 -17.31 21.00
CA LEU A 147 8.60 -17.90 19.67
C LEU A 147 9.88 -18.72 19.49
N LEU A 148 11.03 -18.20 19.93
CA LEU A 148 12.30 -18.93 19.89
C LEU A 148 12.26 -20.21 20.75
N GLY A 149 11.63 -20.15 21.92
CA GLY A 149 11.39 -21.32 22.76
C GLY A 149 10.51 -22.35 22.07
N PHE A 150 9.46 -21.90 21.37
CA PHE A 150 8.58 -22.73 20.56
C PHE A 150 9.34 -23.40 19.40
N GLU A 151 10.12 -22.66 18.63
CA GLU A 151 10.93 -23.21 17.53
C GLU A 151 12.00 -24.20 18.04
N LEU A 152 12.62 -23.92 19.18
CA LEU A 152 13.54 -24.86 19.83
C LEU A 152 12.84 -26.13 20.28
N LEU A 153 11.63 -26.02 20.84
CA LEU A 153 10.80 -27.17 21.19
C LEU A 153 10.49 -27.99 19.94
N LEU A 154 10.06 -27.34 18.85
CA LEU A 154 9.73 -27.98 17.58
C LEU A 154 10.95 -28.67 16.95
N ALA A 155 12.11 -28.01 16.93
CA ALA A 155 13.38 -28.57 16.47
C ALA A 155 13.82 -29.78 17.30
N ASN A 156 13.62 -29.75 18.61
CA ASN A 156 13.92 -30.88 19.50
C ASN A 156 12.93 -32.03 19.33
N TYR A 157 11.64 -31.71 19.20
CA TYR A 157 10.56 -32.68 19.03
C TYR A 157 10.73 -33.48 17.74
N THR A 158 10.93 -32.79 16.62
CA THR A 158 11.17 -33.38 15.29
C THR A 158 12.45 -34.23 15.27
N TRP A 159 13.49 -33.84 16.02
CA TRP A 159 14.71 -34.64 16.15
C TRP A 159 14.48 -35.94 16.94
N LYS A 160 13.77 -35.85 18.07
CA LYS A 160 13.51 -37.00 18.95
C LYS A 160 12.63 -38.04 18.27
N HIS A 161 11.64 -37.60 17.50
CA HIS A 161 10.67 -38.47 16.82
C HIS A 161 10.98 -38.68 15.33
N LEU A 162 12.21 -38.38 14.87
CA LEU A 162 12.59 -38.46 13.46
C LEU A 162 12.27 -39.83 12.84
N SER A 163 12.55 -40.91 13.55
CA SER A 163 12.28 -42.28 13.08
C SER A 163 10.79 -42.51 12.88
N GLU A 164 9.95 -42.08 13.82
CA GLU A 164 8.49 -42.22 13.72
C GLU A 164 7.94 -41.39 12.58
N LEU A 165 8.40 -40.14 12.44
CA LEU A 165 8.01 -39.24 11.35
C LEU A 165 8.39 -39.83 10.00
N GLN A 166 9.60 -40.39 9.84
CA GLN A 166 10.01 -41.06 8.61
C GLN A 166 9.14 -42.28 8.26
N HIS A 167 8.61 -42.98 9.27
CA HIS A 167 7.68 -44.10 9.04
C HIS A 167 6.26 -43.64 8.71
N ARG A 168 5.88 -42.41 9.08
CA ARG A 168 4.61 -41.82 8.66
C ARG A 168 4.66 -41.54 7.16
N ARG A 169 3.78 -42.18 6.40
CA ARG A 169 3.62 -41.98 4.95
C ARG A 169 2.98 -40.63 4.57
N LEU A 170 3.11 -39.61 5.42
CA LEU A 170 2.51 -38.29 5.23
C LEU A 170 3.44 -37.31 4.50
N GLY A 171 4.76 -37.48 4.59
CA GLY A 171 5.72 -36.55 3.98
C GLY A 171 5.56 -36.47 2.46
N ALA A 172 5.59 -37.62 1.78
CA ALA A 172 5.47 -37.69 0.33
C ALA A 172 4.16 -37.09 -0.22
N PRO A 173 2.96 -37.49 0.23
CA PRO A 173 1.72 -36.93 -0.31
C PRO A 173 1.58 -35.44 -0.02
N ALA A 174 1.99 -34.96 1.15
CA ALA A 174 1.93 -33.53 1.46
C ALA A 174 2.88 -32.72 0.58
N THR A 175 4.11 -33.18 0.37
CA THR A 175 5.05 -32.55 -0.58
C THR A 175 4.49 -32.54 -2.01
N THR A 176 3.85 -33.63 -2.45
CA THR A 176 3.19 -33.66 -3.77
C THR A 176 2.10 -32.60 -3.87
N VAL A 177 1.23 -32.46 -2.86
CA VAL A 177 0.19 -31.42 -2.84
C VAL A 177 0.82 -30.02 -2.91
N PHE A 178 1.83 -29.73 -2.10
CA PHE A 178 2.50 -28.43 -2.10
C PHE A 178 3.12 -28.08 -3.44
N VAL A 179 3.85 -29.03 -4.05
CA VAL A 179 4.49 -28.84 -5.35
C VAL A 179 3.46 -28.66 -6.46
N LEU A 180 2.39 -29.47 -6.45
CA LEU A 180 1.31 -29.31 -7.42
C LEU A 180 0.60 -27.95 -7.27
N CYS A 181 0.32 -27.52 -6.04
CA CYS A 181 -0.28 -26.21 -5.78
C CYS A 181 0.61 -25.07 -6.28
N PHE A 182 1.93 -25.13 -6.02
CA PHE A 182 2.88 -24.14 -6.51
C PHE A 182 2.89 -24.06 -8.04
N PHE A 183 3.07 -25.18 -8.75
CA PHE A 183 3.08 -25.13 -10.22
C PHE A 183 1.71 -24.76 -10.81
N ALA A 184 0.62 -25.20 -10.18
CA ALA A 184 -0.73 -24.86 -10.61
C ALA A 184 -1.01 -23.36 -10.45
N SER A 185 -0.63 -22.73 -9.32
CA SER A 185 -0.84 -21.29 -9.15
C SER A 185 -0.09 -20.50 -10.21
N HIS A 186 1.19 -20.79 -10.46
CA HIS A 186 1.97 -20.14 -11.50
C HIS A 186 1.40 -20.38 -12.91
N SER A 187 0.89 -21.58 -13.20
CA SER A 187 0.29 -21.88 -14.51
C SER A 187 -1.04 -21.15 -14.72
N ILE A 188 -1.89 -21.10 -13.69
CA ILE A 188 -3.16 -20.34 -13.71
C ILE A 188 -2.87 -18.86 -13.87
N HIS A 189 -1.85 -18.34 -13.17
CA HIS A 189 -1.46 -16.94 -13.28
C HIS A 189 -0.95 -16.59 -14.68
N VAL A 190 -0.10 -17.43 -15.29
CA VAL A 190 0.37 -17.23 -16.67
C VAL A 190 -0.79 -17.12 -17.66
N TRP A 191 -1.84 -17.93 -17.49
CA TRP A 191 -3.05 -17.82 -18.30
C TRP A 191 -3.83 -16.53 -18.00
N ALA A 192 -4.02 -16.18 -16.73
CA ALA A 192 -4.76 -14.98 -16.35
C ALA A 192 -4.08 -13.69 -16.83
N ASP A 193 -2.75 -13.60 -16.74
CA ASP A 193 -1.96 -12.47 -17.25
C ASP A 193 -2.03 -12.35 -18.78
N ALA A 194 -2.11 -13.47 -19.50
CA ALA A 194 -2.26 -13.51 -20.94
C ALA A 194 -3.63 -13.01 -21.42
N GLU A 195 -4.70 -13.40 -20.71
CA GLU A 195 -6.08 -13.02 -21.03
C GLU A 195 -6.53 -11.70 -20.37
N LEU A 196 -5.64 -11.03 -19.64
CA LEU A 196 -5.98 -9.83 -18.83
C LEU A 196 -7.16 -10.11 -17.87
N TYR A 197 -7.13 -11.27 -17.19
CA TYR A 197 -8.17 -11.69 -16.27
C TYR A 197 -7.98 -11.08 -14.88
N ASP A 198 -8.49 -9.86 -14.71
CA ASP A 198 -8.37 -9.03 -13.51
C ASP A 198 -8.65 -9.75 -12.18
N PRO A 199 -9.69 -10.61 -12.02
CA PRO A 199 -9.98 -11.24 -10.72
C PRO A 199 -8.85 -12.12 -10.16
N ILE A 200 -7.89 -12.54 -10.99
CA ILE A 200 -6.69 -13.27 -10.58
C ILE A 200 -5.48 -12.34 -10.43
N THR A 201 -5.20 -11.50 -11.44
CA THR A 201 -4.03 -10.59 -11.43
C THR A 201 -4.12 -9.51 -10.35
N GLN A 202 -5.33 -9.12 -9.93
CA GLN A 202 -5.53 -8.21 -8.79
C GLN A 202 -5.05 -8.81 -7.44
N GLN A 203 -4.75 -10.11 -7.38
CA GLN A 203 -4.29 -10.80 -6.18
C GLN A 203 -2.75 -10.86 -6.08
N ASP A 204 -2.01 -10.33 -7.05
CA ASP A 204 -0.55 -10.48 -7.16
C ASP A 204 0.20 -9.97 -5.91
N ASP A 205 -0.31 -8.88 -5.32
CA ASP A 205 0.25 -8.26 -4.12
C ASP A 205 -0.37 -8.79 -2.81
N THR A 206 -1.03 -9.95 -2.82
CA THR A 206 -1.66 -10.51 -1.60
C THR A 206 -0.64 -11.14 -0.65
N PHE A 207 0.40 -11.80 -1.20
CA PHE A 207 1.36 -12.55 -0.40
C PHE A 207 2.77 -11.95 -0.49
N PRO A 208 3.51 -11.91 0.63
CA PRO A 208 4.81 -11.27 0.67
C PRO A 208 5.81 -12.05 -0.17
N LEU A 209 6.72 -11.33 -0.83
CA LEU A 209 7.74 -11.93 -1.70
C LEU A 209 7.16 -12.82 -2.80
N SER A 210 5.87 -12.63 -3.15
CA SER A 210 5.25 -13.30 -4.28
C SER A 210 5.55 -12.53 -5.56
N TYR A 211 6.05 -13.25 -6.56
CA TYR A 211 6.20 -12.74 -7.92
C TYR A 211 5.62 -13.79 -8.85
N PRO A 212 4.29 -13.79 -9.04
CA PRO A 212 3.63 -14.75 -9.93
C PRO A 212 4.26 -14.72 -11.32
N THR A 213 4.34 -15.88 -11.97
CA THR A 213 5.05 -15.99 -13.25
C THR A 213 4.23 -15.34 -14.36
N THR A 214 4.89 -14.54 -15.18
CA THR A 214 4.37 -14.02 -16.45
C THR A 214 5.16 -14.63 -17.60
N ALA A 215 4.51 -14.84 -18.75
CA ALA A 215 5.14 -15.49 -19.91
C ALA A 215 4.99 -14.67 -21.21
N LYS A 216 4.75 -13.37 -21.11
CA LYS A 216 4.42 -12.47 -22.24
C LYS A 216 5.39 -12.61 -23.42
N THR A 217 6.70 -12.60 -23.15
CA THR A 217 7.75 -12.70 -24.19
C THR A 217 7.80 -14.09 -24.86
N LEU A 218 7.51 -15.17 -24.12
CA LEU A 218 7.46 -16.52 -24.70
C LEU A 218 6.18 -16.72 -25.52
N MET A 219 5.05 -16.22 -25.02
CA MET A 219 3.76 -16.31 -25.68
C MET A 219 3.73 -15.48 -26.97
N SER A 220 4.26 -14.26 -26.96
CA SER A 220 4.38 -13.44 -28.17
C SER A 220 5.29 -14.08 -29.22
N LYS A 221 6.43 -14.62 -28.79
CA LYS A 221 7.36 -15.32 -29.70
C LYS A 221 6.75 -16.53 -30.39
N HIS A 222 5.80 -17.22 -29.75
CA HIS A 222 5.10 -18.38 -30.32
C HIS A 222 3.75 -18.00 -30.94
N GLY A 223 3.43 -16.71 -31.05
CA GLY A 223 2.20 -16.23 -31.71
C GLY A 223 0.92 -16.42 -30.89
N PHE A 224 1.02 -16.68 -29.59
CA PHE A 224 -0.15 -16.78 -28.71
C PHE A 224 -0.70 -15.41 -28.30
N ILE A 225 0.11 -14.35 -28.35
CA ILE A 225 -0.28 -12.98 -27.99
C ILE A 225 0.33 -12.01 -29.01
N GLU A 226 -0.49 -11.12 -29.57
CA GLU A 226 -0.03 -10.00 -30.38
C GLU A 226 0.20 -8.78 -29.48
N VAL A 227 1.43 -8.27 -29.44
CA VAL A 227 1.87 -7.29 -28.43
C VAL A 227 1.11 -5.97 -28.57
N GLU A 228 0.88 -5.48 -29.79
CA GLU A 228 0.12 -4.24 -30.00
C GLU A 228 -1.33 -4.37 -29.53
N ASN A 229 -2.00 -5.48 -29.85
CA ASN A 229 -3.39 -5.72 -29.43
C ASN A 229 -3.51 -5.89 -27.92
N TYR A 230 -2.56 -6.60 -27.30
CA TYR A 230 -2.49 -6.75 -25.84
C TYR A 230 -2.31 -5.40 -25.14
N GLN A 231 -1.36 -4.58 -25.60
CA GLN A 231 -1.12 -3.24 -25.04
C GLN A 231 -2.35 -2.33 -25.23
N ALA A 232 -2.98 -2.36 -26.40
CA ALA A 232 -4.19 -1.59 -26.65
C ALA A 232 -5.37 -2.04 -25.76
N GLN A 233 -5.52 -3.35 -25.52
CA GLN A 233 -6.56 -3.88 -24.65
C GLN A 233 -6.29 -3.57 -23.18
N GLN A 234 -5.05 -3.72 -22.73
CA GLN A 234 -4.64 -3.33 -21.38
C GLN A 234 -4.88 -1.83 -21.15
N GLN A 235 -4.51 -0.99 -22.11
CA GLN A 235 -4.73 0.45 -22.02
C GLN A 235 -6.22 0.80 -22.01
N LYS A 236 -7.07 0.07 -22.76
CA LYS A 236 -8.53 0.20 -22.64
C LYS A 236 -9.04 -0.22 -21.27
N LEU A 237 -8.61 -1.36 -20.72
CA LEU A 237 -9.04 -1.81 -19.40
C LEU A 237 -8.62 -0.84 -18.29
N MET A 238 -7.42 -0.26 -18.42
CA MET A 238 -6.88 0.73 -17.50
C MET A 238 -7.40 2.16 -17.77
N SER A 239 -8.11 2.38 -18.89
CA SER A 239 -8.63 3.72 -19.23
C SER A 239 -9.79 4.09 -18.31
N ALA A 240 -9.89 5.39 -18.03
CA ALA A 240 -10.92 5.95 -17.17
C ALA A 240 -12.37 5.70 -17.63
N GLU A 241 -12.60 5.31 -18.89
CA GLU A 241 -13.93 4.95 -19.39
C GLU A 241 -14.54 3.73 -18.68
N ASN A 242 -13.71 2.82 -18.14
CA ASN A 242 -14.17 1.62 -17.46
C ASN A 242 -14.35 1.78 -15.94
N ILE A 243 -13.84 2.87 -15.36
CA ILE A 243 -13.98 3.13 -13.92
C ILE A 243 -15.35 3.74 -13.65
N ARG A 244 -16.28 2.94 -13.11
CA ARG A 244 -17.56 3.46 -12.61
C ARG A 244 -17.36 4.10 -11.23
N LEU A 245 -16.95 5.36 -11.22
CA LEU A 245 -16.79 6.12 -10.00
C LEU A 245 -18.15 6.45 -9.38
N ARG A 246 -18.38 5.98 -8.14
CA ARG A 246 -19.53 6.37 -7.34
C ARG A 246 -19.12 7.46 -6.35
N TYR A 247 -19.16 8.71 -6.79
CA TYR A 247 -18.78 9.87 -6.00
C TYR A 247 -19.92 10.91 -5.90
N PRO A 248 -20.27 11.38 -4.69
CA PRO A 248 -19.94 10.76 -3.41
C PRO A 248 -20.67 9.41 -3.27
N HIS A 249 -20.12 8.47 -2.48
CA HIS A 249 -20.74 7.14 -2.33
C HIS A 249 -22.17 7.22 -1.77
N ASN A 250 -22.37 8.15 -0.82
CA ASN A 250 -23.64 8.49 -0.20
C ASN A 250 -23.87 10.01 -0.31
N THR A 251 -25.12 10.45 -0.32
CA THR A 251 -25.46 11.88 -0.27
C THR A 251 -24.94 12.50 1.02
N LEU A 252 -24.29 13.66 0.91
CA LEU A 252 -23.81 14.40 2.08
C LEU A 252 -25.00 14.90 2.92
N LEU A 253 -25.00 14.56 4.21
CA LEU A 253 -25.99 15.00 5.19
C LEU A 253 -25.34 16.08 6.07
N CYS A 254 -25.65 17.32 5.78
CA CYS A 254 -25.08 18.47 6.46
C CYS A 254 -26.13 19.12 7.38
N SER A 255 -25.73 19.51 8.59
CA SER A 255 -26.54 20.35 9.47
C SER A 255 -26.17 21.81 9.28
N LYS A 256 -27.17 22.69 9.16
CA LYS A 256 -26.92 24.14 9.12
C LYS A 256 -26.24 24.56 10.42
N THR A 257 -25.07 25.20 10.31
CA THR A 257 -24.43 25.87 11.44
C THR A 257 -24.90 27.32 11.51
N SER A 258 -24.86 27.91 12.71
CA SER A 258 -25.14 29.34 12.92
C SER A 258 -24.01 30.24 12.40
N GLN A 259 -22.88 29.65 12.01
CA GLN A 259 -21.72 30.39 11.54
C GLN A 259 -21.90 30.80 10.07
N THR A 260 -22.19 32.08 9.87
CA THR A 260 -22.42 32.69 8.56
C THR A 260 -21.14 33.24 7.93
N GLN A 261 -20.01 33.23 8.64
CA GLN A 261 -18.77 33.91 8.22
C GLN A 261 -18.28 33.51 6.83
N GLY A 262 -17.89 34.51 6.04
CA GLY A 262 -17.22 34.30 4.76
C GLY A 262 -15.85 33.64 4.91
N ILE A 263 -15.53 32.73 4.01
CA ILE A 263 -14.27 31.98 4.00
C ILE A 263 -13.51 32.36 2.73
N THR A 264 -12.21 32.62 2.85
CA THR A 264 -11.32 32.79 1.69
C THR A 264 -10.20 31.78 1.75
N LEU A 265 -10.10 30.94 0.74
CA LEU A 265 -9.04 29.99 0.51
C LEU A 265 -8.08 30.57 -0.53
N VAL A 266 -6.81 30.75 -0.19
CA VAL A 266 -5.77 31.13 -1.15
C VAL A 266 -4.92 29.91 -1.46
N VAL A 267 -4.86 29.54 -2.74
CA VAL A 267 -4.19 28.35 -3.25
C VAL A 267 -3.04 28.79 -4.13
N PHE A 268 -1.87 28.18 -3.96
CA PHE A 268 -0.68 28.49 -4.75
C PHE A 268 -0.39 27.33 -5.71
N ASP A 269 -0.03 27.61 -6.96
CA ASP A 269 0.32 26.58 -7.94
C ASP A 269 1.63 25.85 -7.57
N ARG A 270 2.60 26.59 -7.04
CA ARG A 270 3.84 26.10 -6.45
C ARG A 270 4.45 27.17 -5.54
N LEU A 271 5.30 26.77 -4.61
CA LEU A 271 6.10 27.71 -3.82
C LEU A 271 7.52 27.16 -3.67
N ASN A 272 8.51 28.01 -3.86
CA ASN A 272 9.88 27.72 -3.42
C ASN A 272 10.08 28.14 -1.94
N ALA A 273 11.25 27.84 -1.37
CA ALA A 273 11.54 28.12 0.04
C ALA A 273 11.41 29.62 0.39
N GLU A 274 11.91 30.50 -0.47
CA GLU A 274 11.84 31.96 -0.26
C GLU A 274 10.39 32.46 -0.31
N GLN A 275 9.62 32.00 -1.30
CA GLN A 275 8.21 32.33 -1.45
C GLN A 275 7.38 31.83 -0.26
N SER A 276 7.66 30.62 0.22
CA SER A 276 7.01 30.08 1.42
C SER A 276 7.27 30.94 2.65
N GLN A 277 8.50 31.47 2.81
CA GLN A 277 8.81 32.40 3.88
C GLN A 277 8.00 33.70 3.75
N ARG A 278 7.91 34.28 2.55
CA ARG A 278 7.12 35.50 2.28
C ARG A 278 5.63 35.30 2.57
N VAL A 279 5.07 34.12 2.30
CA VAL A 279 3.68 33.78 2.68
C VAL A 279 3.54 33.79 4.20
N GLY A 280 4.49 33.21 4.93
CA GLY A 280 4.52 33.21 6.39
C GLY A 280 4.57 34.63 6.98
N GLU A 281 5.43 35.50 6.43
CA GLU A 281 5.54 36.91 6.81
C GLU A 281 4.21 37.66 6.57
N ALA A 282 3.64 37.55 5.36
CA ALA A 282 2.37 38.18 5.03
C ALA A 282 1.19 37.68 5.88
N ALA A 283 1.18 36.39 6.22
CA ALA A 283 0.19 35.80 7.12
C ALA A 283 0.31 36.37 8.54
N ASN A 284 1.53 36.45 9.08
CA ASN A 284 1.80 37.00 10.40
C ASN A 284 1.40 38.49 10.50
N ASP A 285 1.72 39.29 9.48
CA ASP A 285 1.35 40.71 9.40
C ASP A 285 -0.17 40.94 9.41
N ASN A 286 -0.95 39.94 9.00
CA ASN A 286 -2.41 39.97 9.00
C ASN A 286 -3.04 39.16 10.15
N GLY A 287 -2.25 38.80 11.17
CA GLY A 287 -2.72 38.10 12.36
C GLY A 287 -3.23 36.68 12.08
N LEU A 288 -2.76 36.03 11.01
CA LEU A 288 -3.02 34.63 10.73
C LEU A 288 -1.95 33.78 11.42
N THR A 289 -2.39 32.73 12.09
CA THR A 289 -1.51 31.77 12.75
C THR A 289 -1.15 30.65 11.79
N GLN A 290 0.16 30.40 11.63
CA GLN A 290 0.61 29.20 10.95
C GLN A 290 0.22 27.96 11.75
N VAL A 291 -0.38 26.98 11.06
CA VAL A 291 -0.68 25.68 11.65
C VAL A 291 0.51 24.76 11.42
N ASP A 292 0.98 24.10 12.48
CA ASP A 292 2.05 23.10 12.40
C ASP A 292 1.50 21.79 11.84
N ILE A 293 1.41 21.72 10.51
CA ILE A 293 1.01 20.52 9.77
C ILE A 293 2.07 20.18 8.73
N GLN A 294 2.46 18.91 8.70
CA GLN A 294 3.33 18.38 7.66
C GLN A 294 2.47 17.70 6.60
N LEU A 295 2.33 18.36 5.44
CA LEU A 295 1.62 17.81 4.29
C LEU A 295 2.63 17.36 3.23
N LEU A 296 2.37 16.21 2.61
CA LEU A 296 3.06 15.81 1.39
C LEU A 296 2.41 16.56 0.23
N ALA A 297 3.20 17.38 -0.46
CA ALA A 297 2.73 18.03 -1.69
C ALA A 297 2.61 16.99 -2.81
N HIS A 298 1.61 17.17 -3.67
CA HIS A 298 1.46 16.33 -4.85
C HIS A 298 2.59 16.62 -5.85
N PRO A 299 3.22 15.59 -6.48
CA PRO A 299 4.32 15.80 -7.43
C PRO A 299 3.87 16.49 -8.74
N SER A 300 2.60 16.34 -9.12
CA SER A 300 1.98 17.04 -10.24
C SER A 300 1.07 18.17 -9.75
N ARG A 301 1.17 19.35 -10.38
CA ARG A 301 0.31 20.52 -10.09
C ARG A 301 -1.17 20.23 -10.39
N GLU A 302 -1.44 19.56 -11.51
CA GLU A 302 -2.81 19.19 -11.91
C GLU A 302 -3.42 18.21 -10.91
N GLY A 303 -2.70 17.15 -10.56
CA GLY A 303 -3.16 16.18 -9.56
C GLY A 303 -3.35 16.79 -8.17
N GLY A 304 -2.51 17.78 -7.80
CA GLY A 304 -2.68 18.54 -6.56
C GLY A 304 -3.94 19.40 -6.55
N LEU A 305 -4.22 20.10 -7.66
CA LEU A 305 -5.46 20.85 -7.83
C LEU A 305 -6.68 19.92 -7.82
N PHE A 306 -6.61 18.78 -8.51
CA PHE A 306 -7.65 17.76 -8.48
C PHE A 306 -7.94 17.26 -7.06
N GLN A 307 -6.89 16.92 -6.29
CA GLN A 307 -7.02 16.47 -4.90
C GLN A 307 -7.65 17.54 -4.00
N LEU A 308 -7.29 18.81 -4.18
CA LEU A 308 -7.91 19.92 -3.47
C LEU A 308 -9.40 20.05 -3.80
N LEU A 309 -9.76 19.93 -5.09
CA LEU A 309 -11.12 20.14 -5.57
C LEU A 309 -12.04 18.96 -5.25
N TYR A 310 -11.56 17.72 -5.28
CA TYR A 310 -12.42 16.53 -5.16
C TYR A 310 -12.22 15.75 -3.87
N GLY A 311 -11.08 15.91 -3.20
CA GLY A 311 -10.69 15.09 -2.05
C GLY A 311 -10.43 13.62 -2.43
N LEU A 312 -10.07 13.36 -3.69
CA LEU A 312 -9.82 12.03 -4.24
C LEU A 312 -8.38 11.93 -4.78
N PRO A 313 -7.77 10.74 -4.77
CA PRO A 313 -6.50 10.49 -5.46
C PRO A 313 -6.58 10.83 -6.96
N ASP A 314 -5.49 11.35 -7.52
CA ASP A 314 -5.42 11.90 -8.89
C ASP A 314 -5.64 10.86 -10.00
N PHE A 315 -5.50 9.56 -9.72
CA PHE A 315 -5.87 8.51 -10.68
C PHE A 315 -7.36 8.51 -11.07
N TYR A 316 -8.24 9.17 -10.30
CA TYR A 316 -9.65 9.35 -10.67
C TYR A 316 -9.91 10.56 -11.57
N GLN A 317 -8.90 11.40 -11.82
CA GLN A 317 -9.04 12.66 -12.54
C GLN A 317 -9.72 12.47 -13.89
N GLU A 318 -9.14 11.62 -14.75
CA GLU A 318 -9.67 11.34 -16.09
C GLU A 318 -11.12 10.78 -16.03
N THR A 319 -11.45 10.01 -14.98
CA THR A 319 -12.82 9.48 -14.80
C THR A 319 -13.82 10.58 -14.48
N ILE A 320 -13.44 11.52 -13.62
CA ILE A 320 -14.25 12.68 -13.26
C ILE A 320 -14.45 13.62 -14.44
N GLU A 321 -13.39 13.89 -15.19
CA GLU A 321 -13.43 14.75 -16.38
C GLU A 321 -14.35 14.14 -17.45
N ASN A 322 -14.19 12.85 -17.75
CA ASN A 322 -15.02 12.14 -18.74
C ASN A 322 -16.51 12.07 -18.32
N GLN A 323 -16.79 11.93 -17.03
CA GLN A 323 -18.15 11.84 -16.50
C GLN A 323 -18.74 13.21 -16.10
N ASN A 324 -17.97 14.29 -16.23
CA ASN A 324 -18.33 15.67 -15.86
C ASN A 324 -18.92 15.76 -14.42
N ILE A 325 -18.31 15.04 -13.49
CA ILE A 325 -18.77 14.96 -12.09
C ILE A 325 -18.34 16.22 -11.34
N SER A 326 -19.26 16.86 -10.60
CA SER A 326 -18.92 18.02 -9.77
C SER A 326 -18.44 17.62 -8.38
N PRO A 327 -17.59 18.43 -7.71
CA PRO A 327 -17.23 18.18 -6.33
C PRO A 327 -18.44 18.05 -5.40
N ALA A 328 -18.37 17.08 -4.50
CA ALA A 328 -19.51 16.72 -3.67
C ALA A 328 -19.98 17.87 -2.76
N TYR A 329 -19.08 18.76 -2.33
CA TYR A 329 -19.37 19.85 -1.40
C TYR A 329 -20.16 21.00 -2.01
N LEU A 330 -20.14 21.18 -3.34
CA LEU A 330 -20.79 22.34 -3.98
C LEU A 330 -22.30 22.33 -3.78
N LYS A 331 -22.93 21.16 -3.90
CA LYS A 331 -24.37 21.04 -3.78
C LYS A 331 -24.86 21.42 -2.36
N PRO A 332 -24.31 20.85 -1.27
CA PRO A 332 -24.65 21.30 0.08
C PRO A 332 -24.43 22.80 0.30
N LEU A 333 -23.32 23.38 -0.18
CA LEU A 333 -23.08 24.82 -0.04
C LEU A 333 -24.20 25.65 -0.71
N ALA A 334 -24.55 25.29 -1.95
CA ALA A 334 -25.65 25.93 -2.67
C ALA A 334 -27.00 25.74 -1.97
N ASP A 335 -27.30 24.54 -1.45
CA ASP A 335 -28.53 24.24 -0.70
C ASP A 335 -28.65 25.09 0.59
N PHE A 336 -27.52 25.49 1.20
CA PHE A 336 -27.49 26.42 2.34
C PHE A 336 -27.40 27.91 1.94
N GLY A 337 -27.36 28.23 0.65
CA GLY A 337 -27.24 29.60 0.15
C GLY A 337 -25.85 30.20 0.35
N ILE A 338 -24.81 29.36 0.35
CA ILE A 338 -23.40 29.78 0.41
C ILE A 338 -22.85 29.82 -1.01
N ASP A 339 -22.51 31.02 -1.48
CA ASP A 339 -21.96 31.23 -2.82
C ASP A 339 -20.48 30.82 -2.87
N VAL A 340 -20.06 30.08 -3.90
CA VAL A 340 -18.65 29.76 -4.14
C VAL A 340 -18.15 30.54 -5.35
N SER A 341 -17.15 31.42 -5.14
CA SER A 341 -16.54 32.23 -6.20
C SER A 341 -15.07 31.90 -6.40
N TRP A 342 -14.68 31.70 -7.66
CA TRP A 342 -13.33 31.32 -8.07
C TRP A 342 -12.64 32.50 -8.71
N HIS A 343 -11.41 32.79 -8.29
CA HIS A 343 -10.61 33.91 -8.76
C HIS A 343 -9.22 33.42 -9.17
N THR A 344 -8.72 33.82 -10.34
CA THR A 344 -7.38 33.45 -10.82
C THR A 344 -6.50 34.68 -10.98
N SER A 345 -5.23 34.57 -10.58
CA SER A 345 -4.24 35.60 -10.84
C SER A 345 -3.86 35.66 -12.34
N PRO A 346 -3.32 36.79 -12.83
CA PRO A 346 -3.02 36.96 -14.25
C PRO A 346 -2.07 35.91 -14.83
N ASN A 347 -1.10 35.44 -14.04
CA ASN A 347 -0.13 34.42 -14.45
C ASN A 347 -0.53 33.01 -13.96
N TRP A 348 -1.81 32.77 -13.67
CA TRP A 348 -2.30 31.43 -13.35
C TRP A 348 -2.09 30.51 -14.56
N PRO A 349 -1.43 29.34 -14.41
CA PRO A 349 -1.12 28.48 -15.53
C PRO A 349 -2.37 27.99 -16.25
N GLN A 350 -2.37 28.03 -17.59
CA GLN A 350 -3.54 27.65 -18.40
C GLN A 350 -3.87 26.17 -18.28
N GLU A 351 -2.84 25.32 -18.09
CA GLU A 351 -2.98 23.89 -17.83
C GLU A 351 -3.68 23.57 -16.49
N LEU A 352 -3.84 24.56 -15.60
CA LEU A 352 -4.56 24.44 -14.33
C LEU A 352 -5.96 25.08 -14.40
N GLY A 353 -6.56 25.12 -15.59
CA GLY A 353 -7.89 25.69 -15.81
C GLY A 353 -8.99 24.85 -15.16
N LEU A 354 -9.91 25.48 -14.42
CA LEU A 354 -11.02 24.76 -13.78
C LEU A 354 -12.00 24.13 -14.78
N THR A 355 -12.04 24.65 -16.01
CA THR A 355 -12.86 24.15 -17.11
C THR A 355 -12.53 22.72 -17.51
N GLN A 356 -11.31 22.24 -17.22
CA GLN A 356 -10.94 20.85 -17.47
C GLN A 356 -11.73 19.88 -16.59
N PHE A 357 -12.07 20.30 -15.36
CA PHE A 357 -12.84 19.48 -14.42
C PHE A 357 -14.34 19.60 -14.63
N LYS A 358 -14.81 20.78 -15.06
CA LYS A 358 -16.21 21.03 -15.38
C LYS A 358 -16.34 22.23 -16.31
N THR A 359 -17.03 22.07 -17.43
CA THR A 359 -17.15 23.10 -18.49
C THR A 359 -17.69 24.44 -18.00
N ASP A 360 -18.59 24.41 -17.01
CA ASP A 360 -19.28 25.61 -16.52
C ASP A 360 -18.55 26.29 -15.36
N TRP A 361 -17.38 25.76 -14.97
CA TRP A 361 -16.54 26.34 -13.92
C TRP A 361 -15.55 27.34 -14.51
N ASN A 362 -15.97 28.60 -14.50
CA ASN A 362 -15.12 29.72 -14.88
C ASN A 362 -14.64 30.46 -13.64
N ALA A 363 -13.32 30.69 -13.58
CA ALA A 363 -12.75 31.61 -12.60
C ALA A 363 -12.77 33.03 -13.16
N GLU A 364 -13.08 33.99 -12.30
CA GLU A 364 -12.99 35.40 -12.63
C GLU A 364 -11.55 35.92 -12.45
N PRO A 365 -11.17 37.01 -13.14
CA PRO A 365 -9.88 37.64 -12.90
C PRO A 365 -9.78 38.16 -11.46
N LEU A 366 -8.61 38.00 -10.82
CA LEU A 366 -8.35 38.48 -9.45
C LEU A 366 -8.71 39.97 -9.22
N SER A 367 -8.82 40.79 -10.26
CA SER A 367 -9.30 42.18 -10.15
C SER A 367 -10.77 42.32 -9.75
N SER A 368 -11.62 41.30 -9.95
CA SER A 368 -13.02 41.30 -9.48
C SER A 368 -13.16 40.74 -8.06
N PHE A 369 -12.07 40.29 -7.44
CA PHE A 369 -12.10 39.74 -6.10
C PHE A 369 -12.59 40.78 -5.08
N TYR A 370 -13.73 40.47 -4.47
CA TYR A 370 -14.30 41.24 -3.37
C TYR A 370 -14.82 40.27 -2.31
N PRO A 371 -14.21 40.21 -1.12
CA PRO A 371 -14.68 39.32 -0.06
C PRO A 371 -16.05 39.81 0.47
N ARG A 372 -16.90 38.90 0.93
CA ARG A 372 -18.11 39.21 1.70
C ARG A 372 -17.99 38.61 3.09
N ASN A 373 -18.58 39.30 4.07
CA ASN A 373 -18.55 38.89 5.48
C ASN A 373 -19.37 37.63 5.76
N GLU A 374 -20.36 37.33 4.91
CA GLU A 374 -21.28 36.22 5.15
C GLU A 374 -21.61 35.40 3.90
N ASN A 375 -21.89 34.11 4.12
CA ASN A 375 -22.44 33.15 3.16
C ASN A 375 -21.68 33.11 1.82
N GLN A 376 -20.35 33.26 1.88
CA GLN A 376 -19.51 33.20 0.69
C GLN A 376 -18.22 32.41 0.98
N VAL A 377 -17.84 31.55 0.04
CA VAL A 377 -16.53 30.91 -0.04
C VAL A 377 -15.82 31.46 -1.27
N ASN A 378 -14.73 32.18 -1.06
CA ASN A 378 -13.84 32.62 -2.14
C ASN A 378 -12.67 31.66 -2.26
N VAL A 379 -12.36 31.22 -3.48
CA VAL A 379 -11.14 30.47 -3.78
C VAL A 379 -10.29 31.30 -4.72
N VAL A 380 -9.12 31.72 -4.23
CA VAL A 380 -8.16 32.52 -4.96
C VAL A 380 -6.99 31.63 -5.38
N LEU A 381 -6.93 31.33 -6.67
CA LEU A 381 -5.85 30.59 -7.32
C LEU A 381 -4.75 31.59 -7.71
N LEU A 382 -3.67 31.60 -6.94
CA LEU A 382 -2.57 32.55 -7.05
C LEU A 382 -1.31 31.88 -7.60
N SER A 383 -0.85 32.33 -8.76
CA SER A 383 0.42 31.88 -9.32
C SER A 383 1.58 32.34 -8.45
N HIS A 384 2.62 31.50 -8.37
CA HIS A 384 3.88 31.82 -7.71
C HIS A 384 4.54 33.10 -8.26
N GLU A 385 4.26 33.46 -9.52
CA GLU A 385 4.74 34.71 -10.14
C GLU A 385 4.00 35.95 -9.62
N ASP A 386 2.78 35.78 -9.10
CA ASP A 386 1.89 36.85 -8.62
C ASP A 386 1.86 36.97 -7.09
N ILE A 387 2.82 36.36 -6.39
CA ILE A 387 2.84 36.29 -4.92
C ILE A 387 2.88 37.68 -4.23
N ASN A 388 3.40 38.68 -4.94
CA ASN A 388 3.42 40.08 -4.51
C ASN A 388 2.01 40.68 -4.34
N ARG A 389 0.96 40.04 -4.86
CA ARG A 389 -0.45 40.46 -4.67
C ARG A 389 -1.05 39.96 -3.35
N LEU A 390 -0.43 38.99 -2.68
CA LEU A 390 -0.94 38.38 -1.45
C LEU A 390 -1.23 39.41 -0.33
N PRO A 391 -0.36 40.40 -0.04
CA PRO A 391 -0.64 41.39 1.00
C PRO A 391 -1.92 42.20 0.74
N ALA A 392 -2.22 42.52 -0.53
CA ALA A 392 -3.44 43.24 -0.90
C ALA A 392 -4.69 42.37 -0.71
N ILE A 393 -4.60 41.08 -1.07
CA ILE A 393 -5.68 40.10 -0.82
C ILE A 393 -5.96 40.02 0.69
N LEU A 394 -4.94 39.78 1.50
CA LEU A 394 -5.09 39.65 2.95
C LEU A 394 -5.58 40.95 3.61
N GLY A 395 -5.07 42.10 3.17
CA GLY A 395 -5.52 43.41 3.66
C GLY A 395 -7.01 43.66 3.41
N SER A 396 -7.54 43.23 2.25
CA SER A 396 -8.97 43.34 1.95
C SER A 396 -9.85 42.51 2.88
N LEU A 397 -9.34 41.36 3.37
CA LEU A 397 -10.02 40.51 4.36
C LEU A 397 -9.96 41.11 5.76
N GLY A 398 -8.86 41.78 6.11
CA GLY A 398 -8.69 42.46 7.40
C GLY A 398 -9.63 43.65 7.61
N GLN A 399 -9.89 44.44 6.55
CA GLN A 399 -10.81 45.59 6.59
C GLN A 399 -12.26 45.20 6.88
N GLN A 400 -12.62 43.93 6.68
CA GLN A 400 -13.97 43.40 6.88
C GLN A 400 -14.20 42.78 8.27
N ARG A 401 -13.15 42.63 9.08
CA ARG A 401 -13.23 42.13 10.47
C ARG A 401 -13.63 43.19 11.51
N VAL A 402 -13.81 44.45 11.10
CA VAL A 402 -14.17 45.60 11.97
C VAL A 402 -15.68 45.78 12.03
#